data_AF-A0A369Q845-F1
#
_entry.id   AF-A0A369Q845-F1
#
_cell.length_a   1.000
_cell.length_b   1.000
_cell.length_c   1.000
_cell.angle_alpha   90.00
_cell.angle_beta   90.00
_cell.angle_gamma   90.00
#
_symmetry.space_group_name_H-M   'P 1'
#
loop_
_entity.id
_entity.type
_entity.pdbx_description
1 polymer ?
#
loop_
_entity_poly.entity_id
_entity_poly.type
_entity_poly.pdbx_seq_one_letter_code
_entity_poly.pdbx_strand_id
1 'polypeptide(L)'
;METFTLADAAGSLLYIFVAGLYFWAGFRKPTRGAPLAGRAHWIGIALFFVGLAVFRMVQAEEGLRAILRGTFTDEAAYAERYAVQGPVAAALVLIAVAVGVWQAMTFRKRTFSMLAGTLATLGFIGLIVLRIISFHPLDQLIYASAGPLRVNYLLELGLLALAAYGVWLLRAERRARRMRKTRSSKVRRAGPGQRSEL
;
A
#
# COMPACT_ATOMS: atom_id res chain seq x y z
N MET A 1 16.75 18.14 20.07
CA MET A 1 16.73 16.75 19.60
C MET A 1 15.36 16.20 19.96
N GLU A 2 14.44 16.12 19.01
CA GLU A 2 13.12 15.54 19.27
C GLU A 2 13.28 14.04 19.51
N THR A 3 12.63 13.55 20.56
CA THR A 3 12.74 12.16 20.99
C THR A 3 12.03 11.27 19.97
N PHE A 4 12.80 10.46 19.25
CA PHE A 4 12.27 9.41 18.40
C PHE A 4 11.32 8.53 19.23
N THR A 5 10.03 8.56 18.90
CA THR A 5 9.02 7.89 19.74
C THR A 5 9.01 6.39 19.46
N LEU A 6 8.68 5.59 20.48
CA LEU A 6 8.47 4.14 20.31
C LEU A 6 7.39 3.83 19.27
N ALA A 7 6.40 4.73 19.10
CA ALA A 7 5.34 4.57 18.11
C ALA A 7 5.86 4.69 16.68
N ASP A 8 6.83 5.58 16.42
CA ASP A 8 7.43 5.75 15.09
C ASP A 8 8.34 4.59 14.72
N ALA A 9 9.06 4.05 15.70
CA ALA A 9 9.81 2.82 15.56
C ALA A 9 8.87 1.66 15.17
N ALA A 10 7.78 1.49 15.93
CA ALA A 10 6.81 0.43 15.70
C ALA A 10 6.13 0.54 14.31
N GLY A 11 5.69 1.74 13.92
CA GLY A 11 5.11 1.99 12.61
C GLY A 11 6.08 1.68 11.47
N SER A 12 7.34 2.12 11.60
CA SER A 12 8.38 1.84 10.60
C SER A 12 8.66 0.33 10.48
N LEU A 13 8.71 -0.39 11.59
CA LEU A 13 8.87 -1.85 11.59
C LEU A 13 7.69 -2.56 10.91
N LEU A 14 6.46 -2.08 11.11
CA LEU A 14 5.29 -2.63 10.41
C LEU A 14 5.38 -2.40 8.90
N TYR A 15 5.82 -1.22 8.45
CA TYR A 15 6.04 -0.94 7.03
C TYR A 15 7.11 -1.84 6.42
N ILE A 16 8.24 -2.04 7.12
CA ILE A 16 9.30 -2.96 6.69
C ILE A 16 8.81 -4.40 6.65
N PHE A 17 8.01 -4.83 7.64
CA PHE A 17 7.42 -6.16 7.65
C PHE A 17 6.53 -6.39 6.42
N VAL A 18 5.62 -5.45 6.14
CA VAL A 18 4.78 -5.51 4.94
C VAL A 18 5.63 -5.49 3.67
N ALA A 19 6.62 -4.61 3.57
CA ALA A 19 7.55 -4.58 2.45
C ALA A 19 8.22 -5.95 2.23
N GLY A 20 8.65 -6.61 3.30
CA GLY A 20 9.21 -7.96 3.27
C GLY A 20 8.23 -9.01 2.71
N LEU A 21 6.94 -8.92 3.06
CA LEU A 21 5.90 -9.80 2.51
C LEU A 21 5.72 -9.59 0.99
N TYR A 22 5.72 -8.34 0.53
CA TYR A 22 5.61 -8.00 -0.90
C TYR A 22 6.88 -8.42 -1.67
N PHE A 23 8.06 -8.20 -1.10
CA PHE A 23 9.32 -8.61 -1.68
C PHE A 23 9.35 -10.14 -1.85
N TRP A 24 9.01 -10.86 -0.79
CA TRP A 24 8.88 -12.32 -0.83
C TRP A 24 7.86 -12.82 -1.87
N ALA A 25 6.73 -12.13 -2.01
CA ALA A 25 5.73 -12.43 -3.04
C ALA A 25 6.26 -12.26 -4.47
N GLY A 26 7.10 -11.25 -4.69
CA GLY A 26 7.77 -10.95 -5.97
C GLY A 26 8.91 -11.90 -6.32
N PHE A 27 9.71 -12.35 -5.34
CA PHE A 27 10.87 -13.23 -5.59
C PHE A 27 10.54 -14.72 -5.67
N ARG A 28 9.34 -15.14 -5.25
CA ARG A 28 8.92 -16.54 -5.43
C ARG A 28 8.89 -16.91 -6.90
N LYS A 29 9.60 -18.00 -7.26
CA LYS A 29 9.74 -18.49 -8.64
C LYS A 29 8.38 -18.47 -9.36
N PRO A 30 8.25 -17.73 -10.48
CA PRO A 30 7.03 -17.74 -11.25
C PRO A 30 6.72 -19.18 -11.68
N THR A 31 5.49 -19.63 -11.41
CA THR A 31 5.00 -20.85 -12.07
C THR A 31 5.12 -20.64 -13.58
N ARG A 32 5.72 -21.59 -14.32
CA ARG A 32 5.92 -21.52 -15.78
C ARG A 32 4.73 -20.82 -16.47
N GLY A 33 4.98 -19.67 -17.09
CA GLY A 33 3.97 -18.84 -17.76
C GLY A 33 3.40 -17.65 -16.98
N ALA A 34 3.85 -17.37 -15.74
CA ALA A 34 3.44 -16.15 -15.06
C ALA A 34 4.15 -14.92 -15.65
N PRO A 35 3.41 -13.83 -15.97
CA PRO A 35 3.98 -12.65 -16.62
C PRO A 35 4.98 -11.94 -15.71
N LEU A 36 6.11 -11.51 -16.27
CA LEU A 36 7.16 -10.72 -15.59
C LEU A 36 6.59 -9.47 -14.91
N ALA A 37 5.54 -8.89 -15.51
CA ALA A 37 4.78 -7.79 -14.97
C ALA A 37 4.37 -8.05 -13.51
N GLY A 38 3.88 -9.25 -13.19
CA GLY A 38 3.44 -9.58 -11.84
C GLY A 38 4.56 -9.43 -10.81
N ARG A 39 5.80 -9.79 -11.16
CA ARG A 39 6.95 -9.61 -10.26
C ARG A 39 7.27 -8.13 -10.06
N ALA A 40 7.29 -7.35 -11.13
CA ALA A 40 7.52 -5.91 -11.06
C ALA A 40 6.49 -5.20 -10.17
N HIS A 41 5.22 -5.62 -10.21
CA HIS A 41 4.17 -5.12 -9.32
C HIS A 41 4.52 -5.29 -7.84
N TRP A 42 4.79 -6.53 -7.42
CA TRP A 42 5.06 -6.84 -6.01
C TRP A 42 6.34 -6.17 -5.52
N ILE A 43 7.38 -6.11 -6.36
CA ILE A 43 8.62 -5.39 -6.04
C ILE A 43 8.37 -3.88 -5.94
N GLY A 44 7.61 -3.29 -6.87
CA GLY A 44 7.27 -1.87 -6.85
C GLY A 44 6.54 -1.46 -5.57
N ILE A 45 5.55 -2.25 -5.14
CA ILE A 45 4.84 -2.00 -3.87
C ILE A 45 5.79 -2.20 -2.67
N ALA A 46 6.66 -3.21 -2.69
CA ALA A 46 7.65 -3.40 -1.62
C ALA A 46 8.55 -2.18 -1.48
N LEU A 47 9.09 -1.67 -2.60
CA LEU A 47 9.95 -0.49 -2.61
C LEU A 47 9.20 0.75 -2.11
N PHE A 48 7.92 0.90 -2.47
CA PHE A 48 7.08 1.97 -1.95
C PHE A 48 6.99 1.92 -0.41
N PHE A 49 6.71 0.76 0.18
CA PHE A 49 6.65 0.62 1.65
C PHE A 49 8.00 0.84 2.33
N VAL A 50 9.12 0.44 1.70
CA VAL A 50 10.47 0.80 2.20
C VAL A 50 10.65 2.31 2.18
N GLY A 51 10.26 2.98 1.10
CA GLY A 51 10.27 4.44 1.01
C GLY A 51 9.44 5.09 2.12
N LEU A 52 8.25 4.55 2.43
CA LEU A 52 7.42 5.02 3.55
C LEU A 52 8.09 4.82 4.91
N ALA A 53 8.76 3.69 5.13
CA ALA A 53 9.50 3.44 6.36
C ALA A 53 10.62 4.46 6.55
N VAL A 54 11.41 4.71 5.50
CA VAL A 54 12.47 5.73 5.53
C VAL A 54 11.88 7.12 5.75
N PHE A 55 10.83 7.49 5.02
CA PHE A 55 10.12 8.76 5.14
C PHE A 55 9.63 9.00 6.58
N ARG A 56 9.12 7.95 7.25
CA ARG A 56 8.71 8.01 8.65
C ARG A 56 9.88 8.11 9.61
N MET A 57 10.95 7.33 9.42
CA MET A 57 12.12 7.35 10.30
C MET A 57 12.82 8.71 10.35
N VAL A 58 12.88 9.41 9.22
CA VAL A 58 13.47 10.76 9.16
C VAL A 58 12.50 11.85 9.60
N GLN A 59 11.29 11.48 10.04
CA GLN A 59 10.22 12.41 10.43
C GLN A 59 9.94 13.48 9.35
N ALA A 60 10.05 13.09 8.07
CA ALA A 60 9.89 14.03 6.96
C ALA A 60 8.52 14.71 6.98
N GLU A 61 7.49 14.01 7.47
CA GLU A 61 6.14 14.57 7.66
C GLU A 61 6.16 15.77 8.62
N GLU A 62 6.82 15.65 9.77
CA GLU A 62 6.86 16.72 10.77
C GLU A 62 7.74 17.88 10.30
N GLY A 63 8.88 17.59 9.65
CA GLY A 63 9.71 18.61 9.02
C GLY A 63 8.94 19.41 7.96
N LEU A 64 8.18 18.73 7.09
CA LEU A 64 7.38 19.40 6.07
C LEU A 64 6.27 20.24 6.70
N ARG A 65 5.59 19.73 7.74
CA ARG A 65 4.59 20.50 8.50
C ARG A 65 5.19 21.70 9.22
N ALA A 66 6.39 21.57 9.79
CA ALA A 66 7.06 22.66 10.49
C ALA A 66 7.43 23.79 9.52
N ILE A 67 7.97 23.45 8.33
CA ILE A 67 8.24 24.41 7.26
C ILE A 67 6.95 25.11 6.83
N LEU A 68 5.87 24.34 6.63
CA LEU A 68 4.56 24.91 6.30
C LEU A 68 4.08 25.85 7.42
N ARG A 69 4.04 25.42 8.68
CA ARG A 69 3.57 26.23 9.81
C ARG A 69 4.41 27.50 10.03
N GLY A 70 5.73 27.41 9.89
CA GLY A 70 6.64 28.54 10.06
C GLY A 70 6.44 29.67 9.05
N THR A 71 5.79 29.37 7.92
CA THR A 71 5.48 30.34 6.87
C THR A 71 4.19 31.14 7.15
N PHE A 72 3.38 30.76 8.17
CA PHE A 72 2.00 31.27 8.34
C PHE A 72 1.72 32.01 9.66
N THR A 73 2.66 32.81 10.16
CA THR A 73 2.53 33.56 11.41
C THR A 73 1.66 34.83 11.32
N ASP A 74 1.38 35.35 10.12
CA ASP A 74 0.51 36.52 9.93
C ASP A 74 -0.91 36.16 9.47
N GLU A 75 -1.93 36.79 10.06
CA GLU A 75 -3.36 36.53 9.78
C GLU A 75 -3.78 36.76 8.31
N ALA A 76 -2.98 37.48 7.52
CA ALA A 76 -3.17 37.64 6.07
C ALA A 76 -2.86 36.37 5.25
N ALA A 77 -2.23 35.36 5.87
CA ALA A 77 -1.63 34.23 5.14
C ALA A 77 -2.60 33.06 4.83
N TYR A 78 -3.90 33.17 5.15
CA TYR A 78 -4.87 32.10 4.81
C TYR A 78 -5.02 31.90 3.30
N ALA A 79 -4.95 32.96 2.49
CA ALA A 79 -4.95 32.85 1.02
C ALA A 79 -3.65 32.22 0.50
N GLU A 80 -2.51 32.51 1.13
CA GLU A 80 -1.21 31.96 0.76
C GLU A 80 -1.02 30.48 1.13
N ARG A 81 -1.76 29.98 2.12
CA ARG A 81 -1.76 28.53 2.47
C ARG A 81 -2.08 27.66 1.27
N TYR A 82 -3.08 28.03 0.49
CA TYR A 82 -3.45 27.31 -0.73
C TYR A 82 -2.37 27.42 -1.82
N ALA A 83 -1.64 28.54 -1.88
CA ALA A 83 -0.59 28.75 -2.87
C ALA A 83 0.62 27.82 -2.66
N VAL A 84 0.93 27.45 -1.42
CA VAL A 84 2.07 26.56 -1.09
C VAL A 84 1.63 25.10 -0.89
N GLN A 85 0.53 24.85 -0.19
CA GLN A 85 0.03 23.50 0.04
C GLN A 85 -0.59 22.89 -1.23
N GLY A 86 -1.18 23.72 -2.09
CA GLY A 86 -1.81 23.29 -3.35
C GLY A 86 -0.84 22.55 -4.28
N PRO A 87 0.36 23.10 -4.59
CA PRO A 87 1.36 22.42 -5.40
C PRO A 87 1.86 21.10 -4.80
N VAL A 88 2.09 21.04 -3.48
CA VAL A 88 2.54 19.80 -2.80
C VAL A 88 1.44 18.74 -2.83
N ALA A 89 0.20 19.12 -2.53
CA ALA A 89 -0.99 18.29 -2.65
C ALA A 89 -1.14 17.76 -4.07
N ALA A 90 -1.07 18.65 -5.06
CA ALA A 90 -1.17 18.32 -6.47
C ALA A 90 -0.07 17.35 -6.89
N ALA A 91 1.18 17.57 -6.47
CA ALA A 91 2.30 16.67 -6.76
C ALA A 91 2.05 15.26 -6.19
N LEU A 92 1.59 15.15 -4.96
CA LEU A 92 1.28 13.85 -4.35
C LEU A 92 0.08 13.16 -5.00
N VAL A 93 -0.97 13.91 -5.36
CA VAL A 93 -2.11 13.40 -6.12
C VAL A 93 -1.68 12.92 -7.50
N LEU A 94 -0.82 13.68 -8.19
CA LEU A 94 -0.25 13.28 -9.48
C LEU A 94 0.58 12.01 -9.36
N ILE A 95 1.37 11.84 -8.29
CA ILE A 95 2.06 10.59 -8.00
C ILE A 95 1.07 9.45 -7.79
N ALA A 96 -0.01 9.67 -7.02
CA ALA A 96 -1.07 8.67 -6.80
C ALA A 96 -1.72 8.24 -8.12
N VAL A 97 -2.07 9.21 -8.97
CA VAL A 97 -2.65 8.97 -10.30
C VAL A 97 -1.66 8.26 -11.20
N ALA A 98 -0.39 8.69 -11.25
CA ALA A 98 0.64 8.06 -12.05
C ALA A 98 0.86 6.60 -11.63
N VAL A 99 0.90 6.32 -10.33
CA VAL A 99 0.97 4.96 -9.78
C VAL A 99 -0.26 4.14 -10.15
N GLY A 100 -1.46 4.73 -10.06
CA GLY A 100 -2.72 4.08 -10.45
C GLY A 100 -2.79 3.74 -11.94
N VAL A 101 -2.41 4.69 -12.79
CA VAL A 101 -2.37 4.57 -14.26
C VAL A 101 -1.31 3.57 -14.69
N TRP A 102 -0.08 3.68 -14.17
CA TRP A 102 0.99 2.71 -14.41
C TRP A 102 0.52 1.29 -14.08
N GLN A 103 -0.18 1.11 -12.95
CA GLN A 103 -0.77 -0.17 -12.59
C GLN A 103 -1.97 -0.58 -13.47
N ALA A 104 -2.76 0.36 -13.99
CA ALA A 104 -3.85 0.04 -14.92
C ALA A 104 -3.32 -0.46 -16.26
N MET A 105 -2.29 0.23 -16.79
CA MET A 105 -1.66 -0.10 -18.07
C MET A 105 -0.88 -1.41 -18.01
N THR A 106 -0.13 -1.62 -16.92
CA THR A 106 0.75 -2.79 -16.78
C THR A 106 -0.04 -4.07 -16.47
N PHE A 107 -1.22 -3.98 -15.85
CA PHE A 107 -1.96 -5.13 -15.31
C PHE A 107 -3.38 -5.25 -15.89
N ARG A 108 -3.50 -5.59 -17.18
CA ARG A 108 -4.79 -5.84 -17.86
C ARG A 108 -5.60 -7.02 -17.29
N LYS A 109 -4.96 -7.99 -16.64
CA LYS A 109 -5.61 -9.14 -15.97
C LYS A 109 -5.27 -9.10 -14.48
N ARG A 110 -6.02 -8.30 -13.71
CA ARG A 110 -5.81 -8.15 -12.27
C ARG A 110 -6.34 -9.37 -11.53
N THR A 111 -5.51 -10.00 -10.71
CA THR A 111 -6.00 -10.89 -9.66
C THR A 111 -6.52 -10.06 -8.49
N PHE A 112 -7.45 -10.62 -7.70
CA PHE A 112 -7.93 -9.93 -6.49
C PHE A 112 -6.78 -9.61 -5.53
N SER A 113 -5.78 -10.48 -5.48
CA SER A 113 -4.53 -10.25 -4.73
C SER A 113 -3.78 -8.97 -5.14
N MET A 114 -3.66 -8.70 -6.44
CA MET A 114 -3.02 -7.47 -6.94
C MET A 114 -3.87 -6.25 -6.62
N LEU A 115 -5.19 -6.34 -6.81
CA LEU A 115 -6.10 -5.23 -6.52
C LEU A 115 -6.03 -4.80 -5.06
N ALA A 116 -6.01 -5.75 -4.12
CA ALA A 116 -5.88 -5.45 -2.69
C ALA A 116 -4.57 -4.70 -2.39
N GLY A 117 -3.45 -5.11 -2.99
CA GLY A 117 -2.17 -4.42 -2.83
C GLY A 117 -2.15 -3.01 -3.44
N THR A 118 -2.76 -2.84 -4.62
CA THR A 118 -2.95 -1.53 -5.24
C THR A 118 -3.77 -0.61 -4.35
N LEU A 119 -4.91 -1.08 -3.84
CA LEU A 119 -5.81 -0.27 -3.01
C LEU A 119 -5.15 0.12 -1.70
N ALA A 120 -4.40 -0.78 -1.06
CA ALA A 120 -3.62 -0.45 0.12
C ALA A 120 -2.58 0.65 -0.18
N THR A 121 -1.85 0.52 -1.28
CA THR A 121 -0.84 1.51 -1.72
C THR A 121 -1.48 2.88 -1.96
N LEU A 122 -2.58 2.93 -2.73
CA LEU A 122 -3.29 4.18 -2.99
C LEU A 122 -3.88 4.80 -1.73
N GLY A 123 -4.43 3.96 -0.83
CA GLY A 123 -4.93 4.41 0.47
C GLY A 123 -3.82 5.03 1.32
N PHE A 124 -2.62 4.46 1.30
CA PHE A 124 -1.45 5.03 1.99
C PHE A 124 -1.04 6.38 1.42
N ILE A 125 -1.00 6.51 0.10
CA ILE A 125 -0.71 7.80 -0.54
C ILE A 125 -1.77 8.83 -0.14
N GLY A 126 -3.05 8.47 -0.19
CA GLY A 126 -4.16 9.33 0.25
C GLY A 126 -4.04 9.73 1.72
N LEU A 127 -3.64 8.80 2.60
CA LEU A 127 -3.44 9.08 4.03
C LEU A 127 -2.28 10.06 4.26
N ILE A 128 -1.17 9.92 3.52
CA ILE A 128 -0.02 10.83 3.59
C ILE A 128 -0.39 12.21 3.07
N VAL A 129 -1.08 12.27 1.94
CA VAL A 129 -1.62 13.52 1.38
C VAL A 129 -2.49 14.22 2.41
N LEU A 130 -3.44 13.50 3.02
CA LEU A 130 -4.33 14.03 4.04
C LEU A 130 -3.54 14.56 5.26
N ARG A 131 -2.53 13.80 5.72
CA ARG A 131 -1.65 14.19 6.83
C ARG A 131 -0.82 15.44 6.54
N ILE A 132 -0.34 15.61 5.31
CA ILE A 132 0.46 16.78 4.91
C ILE A 132 -0.43 18.01 4.73
N ILE A 133 -1.58 17.83 4.09
CA ILE A 133 -2.50 18.92 3.77
C ILE A 133 -3.25 19.40 5.02
N SER A 134 -3.44 18.55 6.03
CA SER A 134 -4.20 18.78 7.27
C SER A 134 -4.61 20.24 7.49
N PHE A 135 -5.81 20.54 6.96
CA PHE A 135 -6.52 21.78 7.26
C PHE A 135 -7.12 21.64 8.66
N HIS A 136 -7.01 22.72 9.43
CA HIS A 136 -7.45 22.84 10.82
C HIS A 136 -8.82 22.19 11.18
N PRO A 137 -9.85 22.16 10.30
CA PRO A 137 -11.13 21.50 10.59
C PRO A 137 -11.11 19.98 10.49
N LEU A 138 -10.36 19.40 9.54
CA LEU A 138 -10.18 17.96 9.44
C LEU A 138 -9.28 17.46 10.57
N ASP A 139 -8.29 18.27 10.98
CA ASP A 139 -7.55 18.01 12.20
C ASP A 139 -8.48 17.96 13.41
N GLN A 140 -9.44 18.87 13.55
CA GLN A 140 -10.41 18.76 14.64
C GLN A 140 -11.29 17.50 14.55
N LEU A 141 -11.60 16.97 13.37
CA LEU A 141 -12.38 15.72 13.23
C LEU A 141 -11.51 14.46 13.40
N ILE A 142 -10.24 14.50 12.98
CA ILE A 142 -9.27 13.39 13.06
C ILE A 142 -8.61 13.32 14.45
N TYR A 143 -8.49 14.47 15.13
CA TYR A 143 -8.05 14.65 16.51
C TYR A 143 -9.20 14.85 17.50
N ALA A 144 -10.47 14.90 17.05
CA ALA A 144 -11.63 14.75 17.93
C ALA A 144 -11.50 13.36 18.56
N SER A 145 -11.12 13.36 19.83
CA SER A 145 -10.65 12.23 20.59
C SER A 145 -11.66 11.09 20.59
N ALA A 146 -11.47 10.09 19.73
CA ALA A 146 -11.98 8.74 19.94
C ALA A 146 -11.12 8.00 21.00
N GLY A 147 -10.85 8.66 22.14
CA GLY A 147 -10.00 8.15 23.22
C GLY A 147 -8.48 8.14 22.90
N PRO A 148 -7.71 7.15 23.40
CA PRO A 148 -6.24 7.10 23.26
C PRO A 148 -5.74 6.69 21.85
N LEU A 149 -6.63 6.25 20.96
CA LEU A 149 -6.29 5.81 19.60
C LEU A 149 -6.74 6.87 18.58
N ARG A 150 -5.77 7.56 17.97
CA ARG A 150 -6.04 8.51 16.88
C ARG A 150 -6.61 7.75 15.68
N VAL A 151 -7.68 8.24 15.06
CA VAL A 151 -8.34 7.65 13.86
C VAL A 151 -7.33 7.32 12.76
N ASN A 152 -6.31 8.15 12.64
CA ASN A 152 -5.19 7.98 11.74
C ASN A 152 -4.43 6.65 11.91
N TYR A 153 -4.22 6.19 13.15
CA TYR A 153 -3.59 4.89 13.42
C TYR A 153 -4.49 3.73 13.00
N LEU A 154 -5.81 3.86 13.19
CA LEU A 154 -6.76 2.83 12.77
C LEU A 154 -6.78 2.69 11.24
N LEU A 155 -6.76 3.81 10.52
CA LEU A 155 -6.65 3.83 9.06
C LEU A 155 -5.33 3.20 8.60
N GLU A 156 -4.22 3.56 9.23
CA GLU A 156 -2.90 3.00 8.94
C GLU A 156 -2.89 1.48 9.12
N LEU A 157 -3.40 0.98 10.26
CA LEU A 157 -3.52 -0.46 10.55
C LEU A 157 -4.45 -1.17 9.56
N GLY A 158 -5.59 -0.55 9.21
CA GLY A 158 -6.53 -1.10 8.23
C GLY A 158 -5.89 -1.25 6.85
N LEU A 159 -5.10 -0.26 6.42
CA LEU A 159 -4.37 -0.32 5.16
C LEU A 159 -3.24 -1.36 5.19
N LEU A 160 -2.51 -1.50 6.30
CA LEU A 160 -1.51 -2.57 6.47
C LEU A 160 -2.16 -3.94 6.44
N ALA A 161 -3.31 -4.11 7.09
CA ALA A 161 -4.07 -5.34 7.08
C ALA A 161 -4.55 -5.69 5.66
N LEU A 162 -5.05 -4.70 4.91
CA LEU A 162 -5.43 -4.88 3.51
C LEU A 162 -4.22 -5.28 2.63
N ALA A 163 -3.07 -4.67 2.88
CA ALA A 163 -1.82 -4.99 2.16
C ALA A 163 -1.39 -6.45 2.43
N ALA A 164 -1.37 -6.85 3.71
CA ALA A 164 -1.07 -8.22 4.12
C ALA A 164 -2.10 -9.23 3.56
N TYR A 165 -3.38 -8.84 3.52
CA TYR A 165 -4.46 -9.65 2.95
C TYR A 165 -4.25 -9.91 1.45
N GLY A 166 -3.76 -8.93 0.69
CA GLY A 166 -3.40 -9.13 -0.72
C GLY A 166 -2.35 -10.24 -0.92
N VAL A 167 -1.34 -10.29 -0.06
CA VAL A 167 -0.32 -11.36 -0.07
C VAL A 167 -0.90 -12.71 0.36
N TRP A 168 -1.82 -12.71 1.33
CA TRP A 168 -2.53 -13.93 1.74
C TRP A 168 -3.41 -14.48 0.60
N LEU A 169 -4.18 -13.64 -0.08
CA LEU A 169 -4.98 -14.00 -1.25
C LEU A 169 -4.11 -14.61 -2.35
N LEU A 170 -2.93 -14.04 -2.60
CA LEU A 170 -1.99 -14.58 -3.57
C LEU A 170 -1.58 -16.02 -3.21
N ARG A 171 -1.36 -16.33 -1.93
CA ARG A 171 -1.06 -17.69 -1.46
C ARG A 171 -2.26 -18.62 -1.67
N ALA A 172 -3.48 -18.16 -1.36
CA ALA A 172 -4.71 -18.93 -1.52
C ALA A 172 -5.00 -19.26 -3.00
N GLU A 173 -4.93 -18.26 -3.89
CA GLU A 173 -5.11 -18.42 -5.34
C GLU A 173 -4.09 -19.42 -5.92
N ARG A 174 -2.82 -19.33 -5.50
CA ARG A 174 -1.77 -20.26 -5.93
C ARG A 174 -2.03 -21.68 -5.44
N ARG A 175 -2.50 -21.86 -4.19
CA ARG A 175 -2.87 -23.18 -3.64
C ARG A 175 -4.00 -23.81 -4.43
N ALA A 176 -5.05 -23.05 -4.74
CA ALA A 176 -6.18 -23.51 -5.55
C ALA A 176 -5.76 -23.94 -6.96
N ARG A 177 -4.89 -23.16 -7.62
CA ARG A 177 -4.37 -23.50 -8.96
C ARG A 177 -3.56 -24.79 -8.97
N ARG A 178 -2.75 -25.05 -7.92
CA ARG A 178 -1.98 -26.30 -7.78
C ARG A 178 -2.90 -27.51 -7.69
N MET A 179 -3.96 -27.45 -6.89
CA MET A 179 -4.93 -28.54 -6.74
C MET A 179 -5.71 -28.82 -8.03
N ARG A 180 -6.06 -27.79 -8.80
CA ARG A 180 -6.72 -27.99 -10.11
C ARG A 180 -5.82 -28.73 -11.09
N LYS A 181 -4.51 -28.43 -11.09
CA LYS A 181 -3.54 -29.08 -11.97
C LYS A 181 -3.38 -30.58 -11.66
N THR A 182 -3.28 -30.94 -10.37
CA THR A 182 -3.16 -32.35 -9.96
C THR A 182 -4.43 -33.16 -10.28
N ARG A 183 -5.62 -32.57 -10.09
CA ARG A 183 -6.89 -33.20 -10.46
C ARG A 183 -7.00 -33.41 -11.98
N SER A 184 -6.64 -32.40 -12.78
CA SER A 184 -6.65 -32.50 -14.25
C SER A 184 -5.66 -33.56 -14.77
N SER A 185 -4.47 -33.67 -14.17
CA SER A 185 -3.51 -34.72 -14.54
C SER A 185 -3.99 -36.12 -14.18
N LYS A 186 -4.71 -36.28 -13.06
CA LYS A 186 -5.28 -37.58 -12.66
C LYS A 186 -6.39 -38.01 -13.62
N VAL A 187 -7.29 -37.09 -13.98
CA VAL A 187 -8.36 -37.35 -14.97
C VAL A 187 -7.80 -37.70 -16.35
N ARG A 188 -6.76 -36.99 -16.82
CA ARG A 188 -6.11 -37.33 -18.12
C ARG A 188 -5.40 -38.69 -18.11
N ARG A 189 -4.89 -39.15 -16.95
CA ARG A 189 -4.23 -40.46 -16.84
C ARG A 189 -5.22 -41.62 -16.72
N ALA A 190 -6.40 -41.39 -16.16
CA ALA A 190 -7.49 -42.37 -16.12
C ALA A 190 -8.22 -42.46 -17.48
N GLY A 191 -7.45 -42.62 -18.56
CA GLY A 191 -7.90 -42.50 -19.94
C GLY A 191 -9.18 -43.30 -20.29
N PRO A 192 -9.80 -42.99 -21.44
CA PRO A 192 -11.13 -43.49 -21.82
C PRO A 192 -11.29 -45.02 -21.85
N GLY A 193 -10.19 -45.79 -21.85
CA GLY A 193 -10.21 -47.26 -21.84
C GLY A 193 -10.62 -47.94 -20.52
N GLN A 194 -10.83 -47.19 -19.43
CA GLN A 194 -11.29 -47.76 -18.14
C GLN A 194 -12.81 -47.66 -17.91
N ARG A 195 -13.58 -47.21 -18.91
CA ARG A 195 -15.06 -47.06 -18.81
C ARG A 195 -15.86 -48.19 -19.47
N SER A 196 -15.22 -49.18 -20.08
CA SER A 196 -15.91 -50.24 -20.83
C SER A 196 -16.14 -51.56 -20.07
N GLU A 197 -15.83 -51.64 -18.77
CA GLU A 197 -15.99 -52.88 -17.98
C GLU A 197 -16.96 -52.77 -16.79
N LEU A 198 -17.85 -51.76 -16.80
CA LEU A 198 -19.00 -51.65 -15.88
C LEU A 198 -20.28 -51.50 -16.69
#